data_AF-A0A8G0B1B3-F1
#
_entry.id   AF-A0A8G0B1B3-F1
#
_cell.length_a   1.000
_cell.length_b   1.000
_cell.length_c   1.000
_cell.angle_alpha   90.00
_cell.angle_beta   90.00
_cell.angle_gamma   90.00
#
_symmetry.space_group_name_H-M   'P 1'
#
loop_
_entity.id
_entity.type
_entity.pdbx_description
1 polymer ?
#
loop_
_entity_poly.entity_id
_entity_poly.type
_entity_poly.pdbx_seq_one_letter_code
_entity_poly.pdbx_strand_id
1 'polypeptide(L)'
;MAASPEEYKYFDTVTKAVIDFNISGDFESDFDLIFKIGSQHDSNLVYVSSKSQCVNKAIEFSNFLISKGTAIVKDEELVAESKLISEFIHKDFSLPHLLKYGIAYHHGNLPAFIRKRIEFLYANKKIKYIFCTSTLLEGVNLPTKNVFIYPFGKANSNNGFSLDFWNLAGRAGRYKNELTGNIICIGNEENSWDEFETSVANKDQIEIDNEISPLLKAHRKILNYLNESVKSPDPKVVEISTMILSEVLTYINEGKVGGLLGAFDSKIRQKIISAGRAHLAKKNLLNIDVSTFSENHRFDSDIQSSAYKLASNSNNILTTFQKEDVFKYLQKINDVYKIVKPVGILPFSIMTYSWLRGEPINVIISNGIRFSKKVCEPSPYRWVDFDGSNSYHVNLKILEIINSIETDITFKLESALAHYYQLCKSLHGEDASGINLSKFVDYGTINAKEMSLQEYGFSRAAASELLKKYRVFVEFDSNDGLKRINVKGLLNSVGSGGLLKKEIEWLNI
;
A
#
# COMPACT_ATOMS: atom_id res chain seq x y z
N MET A 1 11.07 -4.81 43.36
CA MET A 1 11.94 -3.72 42.87
C MET A 1 11.00 -2.71 42.26
N ALA A 2 10.95 -1.49 42.83
CA ALA A 2 10.14 -0.41 42.28
C ALA A 2 10.70 -0.06 40.89
N ALA A 3 9.83 -0.03 39.88
CA ALA A 3 10.19 0.49 38.57
C ALA A 3 10.65 1.95 38.73
N SER A 4 11.71 2.33 38.03
CA SER A 4 12.14 3.72 37.94
C SER A 4 10.98 4.58 37.40
N PRO A 5 10.79 5.81 37.91
CA PRO A 5 9.76 6.70 37.40
C PRO A 5 9.99 6.94 35.90
N GLU A 6 8.96 6.68 35.09
CA GLU A 6 8.95 7.03 33.67
C GLU A 6 9.17 8.55 33.53
N GLU A 7 10.22 8.96 32.81
CA GLU A 7 10.57 10.38 32.66
C GLU A 7 9.75 11.00 31.51
N TYR A 8 8.74 11.82 31.84
CA TYR A 8 7.89 12.49 30.84
C TYR A 8 8.44 13.87 30.48
N LYS A 9 8.84 14.06 29.21
CA LYS A 9 9.38 15.33 28.68
C LYS A 9 8.40 15.94 27.66
N TYR A 10 8.07 17.22 27.80
CA TYR A 10 7.28 17.99 26.82
C TYR A 10 8.22 18.86 26.00
N PHE A 11 8.13 18.82 24.67
CA PHE A 11 8.86 19.73 23.80
C PHE A 11 7.93 20.82 23.28
N ASP A 12 8.15 22.05 23.72
CA ASP A 12 7.44 23.21 23.22
C ASP A 12 7.98 23.61 21.85
N THR A 13 7.18 23.45 20.80
CA THR A 13 7.58 23.79 19.43
C THR A 13 7.70 25.30 19.19
N VAL A 14 7.06 26.14 20.02
CA VAL A 14 7.10 27.61 19.93
C VAL A 14 8.35 28.14 20.61
N THR A 15 8.65 27.68 21.82
CA THR A 15 9.82 28.14 22.59
C THR A 15 11.08 27.30 22.34
N LYS A 16 10.96 26.17 21.62
CA LYS A 16 12.01 25.17 21.39
C LYS A 16 12.65 24.64 22.69
N ALA A 17 11.91 24.66 23.78
CA ALA A 17 12.37 24.21 25.08
C ALA A 17 11.78 22.84 25.44
N VAL A 18 12.59 21.98 26.05
CA VAL A 18 12.09 20.80 26.78
C VAL A 18 11.63 21.29 28.15
N ILE A 19 10.35 21.10 28.46
CA ILE A 19 9.74 21.40 29.74
C ILE A 19 9.43 20.07 30.42
N ASP A 20 9.78 19.94 31.70
CA ASP A 20 9.39 18.79 32.51
C ASP A 20 7.86 18.76 32.62
N PHE A 21 7.24 17.71 32.07
CA PHE A 21 5.80 17.58 32.04
C PHE A 21 5.34 16.78 33.25
N ASN A 22 5.00 17.50 34.32
CA ASN A 22 4.65 16.88 35.58
C ASN A 22 3.18 16.38 35.54
N ILE A 23 2.95 15.20 34.95
CA ILE A 23 1.67 14.52 35.15
C ILE A 23 1.71 13.89 36.53
N SER A 24 0.89 14.40 37.45
CA SER A 24 0.73 13.80 38.77
C SER A 24 0.07 12.42 38.64
N GLY A 25 0.83 11.35 38.91
CA GLY A 25 0.31 9.99 39.09
C GLY A 25 1.13 8.93 38.37
N ASP A 26 1.29 7.77 39.01
CA ASP A 26 1.85 6.58 38.37
C ASP A 26 0.91 6.11 37.24
N PHE A 27 1.48 5.73 36.11
CA PHE A 27 0.77 5.05 35.02
C PHE A 27 1.03 3.55 35.12
N GLU A 28 -0.03 2.75 35.06
CA GLU A 28 0.08 1.29 35.19
C GLU A 28 0.65 0.65 33.90
N SER A 29 0.51 1.33 32.77
CA SER A 29 0.97 0.90 31.44
C SER A 29 0.95 2.04 30.42
N ASP A 30 1.54 1.81 29.26
CA ASP A 30 1.43 2.67 28.08
C ASP A 30 -0.04 2.93 27.67
N PHE A 31 -0.92 1.93 27.78
CA PHE A 31 -2.36 2.10 27.53
C PHE A 31 -3.05 2.95 28.59
N ASP A 32 -2.64 2.88 29.86
CA ASP A 32 -3.16 3.76 30.91
C ASP A 32 -2.76 5.22 30.65
N LEU A 33 -1.53 5.47 30.18
CA LEU A 33 -1.07 6.77 29.71
C LEU A 33 -1.92 7.30 28.54
N ILE A 34 -2.04 6.52 27.47
CA ILE A 34 -2.84 6.87 26.28
C ILE A 34 -4.29 7.15 26.67
N PHE A 35 -4.87 6.35 27.56
CA PHE A 35 -6.25 6.52 28.00
C PHE A 35 -6.42 7.78 28.86
N LYS A 36 -5.62 7.99 29.90
CA LYS A 36 -5.74 9.15 30.80
C LYS A 36 -5.59 10.47 30.03
N ILE A 37 -4.56 10.59 29.19
CA ILE A 37 -4.33 11.80 28.39
C ILE A 37 -5.38 11.92 27.27
N GLY A 38 -5.60 10.83 26.53
CA GLY A 38 -6.47 10.86 25.36
C GLY A 38 -7.96 10.94 25.68
N SER A 39 -8.38 10.56 26.89
CA SER A 39 -9.79 10.63 27.29
C SER A 39 -10.36 12.04 27.25
N GLN A 40 -9.51 13.06 27.45
CA GLN A 40 -9.88 14.48 27.48
C GLN A 40 -10.10 15.08 26.08
N HIS A 41 -9.78 14.34 25.02
CA HIS A 41 -9.76 14.86 23.65
C HIS A 41 -10.30 13.84 22.65
N ASP A 42 -10.97 14.32 21.60
CA ASP A 42 -11.62 13.44 20.62
C ASP A 42 -10.72 13.07 19.42
N SER A 43 -9.43 13.41 19.46
CA SER A 43 -8.49 13.27 18.35
C SER A 43 -7.11 12.77 18.83
N ASN A 44 -6.97 11.46 18.96
CA ASN A 44 -5.74 10.80 19.43
C ASN A 44 -5.15 9.92 18.33
N LEU A 45 -3.92 10.19 17.93
CA LEU A 45 -3.17 9.38 16.96
C LEU A 45 -2.08 8.61 17.71
N VAL A 46 -2.00 7.32 17.47
CA VAL A 46 -0.98 6.43 18.06
C VAL A 46 -0.14 5.84 16.94
N TYR A 47 1.06 6.37 16.78
CA TYR A 47 2.00 5.92 15.77
C TYR A 47 2.78 4.69 16.23
N VAL A 48 2.85 3.70 15.36
CA VAL A 48 3.69 2.50 15.52
C VAL A 48 4.43 2.19 14.23
N SER A 49 5.61 1.59 14.34
CA SER A 49 6.49 1.34 13.19
C SER A 49 6.08 0.13 12.33
N SER A 50 5.31 -0.81 12.89
CA SER A 50 4.92 -2.05 12.19
C SER A 50 3.42 -2.13 11.94
N LYS A 51 3.03 -2.56 10.73
CA LYS A 51 1.63 -2.81 10.34
C LYS A 51 0.97 -3.84 11.25
N SER A 52 1.70 -4.89 11.63
CA SER A 52 1.18 -5.93 12.54
C SER A 52 1.01 -5.42 13.97
N GLN A 53 1.99 -4.65 14.46
CA GLN A 53 1.87 -4.02 15.78
C GLN A 53 0.72 -3.00 15.82
N CYS A 54 0.45 -2.32 14.70
CA CYS A 54 -0.66 -1.38 14.55
C CYS A 54 -2.01 -2.05 14.81
N VAL A 55 -2.22 -3.23 14.22
CA VAL A 55 -3.45 -4.00 14.42
C VAL A 55 -3.50 -4.57 15.85
N ASN A 56 -2.40 -5.17 16.33
CA ASN A 56 -2.37 -5.82 17.64
C ASN A 56 -2.57 -4.81 18.78
N LYS A 57 -1.84 -3.70 18.79
CA LYS A 57 -2.01 -2.66 19.82
C LYS A 57 -3.40 -2.04 19.81
N ALA A 58 -4.03 -1.88 18.65
CA ALA A 58 -5.41 -1.41 18.57
C ALA A 58 -6.41 -2.40 19.22
N ILE A 59 -6.21 -3.70 19.00
CA ILE A 59 -7.02 -4.77 19.63
C ILE A 59 -6.78 -4.83 21.14
N GLU A 60 -5.52 -4.82 21.56
CA GLU A 60 -5.14 -4.83 22.98
C GLU A 60 -5.67 -3.59 23.71
N PHE A 61 -5.56 -2.41 23.10
CA PHE A 61 -6.11 -1.18 23.64
C PHE A 61 -7.64 -1.22 23.75
N SER A 62 -8.33 -1.82 22.77
CA SER A 62 -9.78 -2.05 22.86
C SER A 62 -10.13 -2.94 24.06
N ASN A 63 -9.38 -4.02 24.28
CA ASN A 63 -9.59 -4.90 25.44
C ASN A 63 -9.31 -4.17 26.76
N PHE A 64 -8.30 -3.30 26.79
CA PHE A 64 -8.02 -2.42 27.93
C PHE A 64 -9.18 -1.44 28.20
N LEU A 65 -9.74 -0.79 27.17
CA LEU A 65 -10.90 0.09 27.34
C LEU A 65 -12.12 -0.66 27.89
N ILE A 66 -12.35 -1.88 27.40
CA ILE A 66 -13.43 -2.75 27.89
C ILE A 66 -13.23 -3.11 29.36
N SER A 67 -11.99 -3.45 29.77
CA SER A 67 -11.70 -3.79 31.17
C SER A 67 -11.85 -2.59 32.12
N LYS A 68 -11.65 -1.35 31.61
CA LYS A 68 -11.95 -0.10 32.34
C LYS A 68 -13.43 0.31 32.28
N GLY A 69 -14.31 -0.49 31.67
CA GLY A 69 -15.76 -0.27 31.65
C GLY A 69 -16.26 0.67 30.55
N THR A 70 -15.48 0.88 29.49
CA THR A 70 -15.87 1.73 28.36
C THR A 70 -17.07 1.13 27.62
N ALA A 71 -18.15 1.90 27.49
CA ALA A 71 -19.34 1.48 26.75
C ALA A 71 -19.15 1.58 25.23
N ILE A 72 -19.91 0.77 24.50
CA ILE A 72 -20.00 0.85 23.03
C ILE A 72 -20.52 2.24 22.62
N VAL A 73 -19.90 2.83 21.61
CA VAL A 73 -20.33 4.10 21.02
C VAL A 73 -21.71 3.96 20.38
N LYS A 74 -22.56 4.98 20.57
CA LYS A 74 -23.91 5.05 19.99
C LYS A 74 -24.00 5.93 18.73
N ASP A 75 -22.86 6.40 18.23
CA ASP A 75 -22.81 7.21 17.03
C ASP A 75 -23.31 6.41 15.82
N GLU A 76 -24.42 6.86 15.22
CA GLU A 76 -25.12 6.13 14.16
C GLU A 76 -24.26 5.94 12.91
N GLU A 77 -23.45 6.94 12.56
CA GLU A 77 -22.60 6.87 11.37
C GLU A 77 -21.49 5.84 11.56
N LEU A 78 -20.90 5.81 12.75
CA LEU A 78 -19.85 4.85 13.09
C LEU A 78 -20.41 3.42 13.16
N VAL A 79 -21.59 3.23 13.75
CA VAL A 79 -22.29 1.94 13.78
C VAL A 79 -22.63 1.47 12.36
N ALA A 80 -23.11 2.36 11.49
CA ALA A 80 -23.37 2.05 10.10
C ALA A 80 -22.08 1.66 9.35
N GLU A 81 -20.96 2.34 9.61
CA GLU A 81 -19.68 2.01 8.99
C GLU A 81 -19.13 0.65 9.45
N SER A 82 -19.24 0.34 10.75
CA SER A 82 -18.89 -0.96 11.31
C SER A 82 -19.65 -2.10 10.61
N LYS A 83 -20.97 -1.92 10.43
CA LYS A 83 -21.82 -2.89 9.71
C LYS A 83 -21.41 -3.03 8.24
N LEU A 84 -21.17 -1.91 7.56
CA LEU A 84 -20.76 -1.90 6.15
C LEU A 84 -19.44 -2.65 5.96
N ILE A 85 -18.40 -2.34 6.74
CA ILE A 85 -17.10 -3.01 6.62
C ILE A 85 -17.23 -4.52 6.93
N SER A 86 -18.04 -4.90 7.92
CA SER A 86 -18.34 -6.29 8.25
C SER A 86 -18.97 -7.05 7.06
N GLU A 87 -19.89 -6.42 6.34
CA GLU A 87 -20.56 -7.00 5.17
C GLU A 87 -19.62 -7.07 3.95
N PHE A 88 -18.82 -6.04 3.69
CA PHE A 88 -17.96 -5.96 2.50
C PHE A 88 -16.65 -6.75 2.61
N ILE A 89 -16.08 -6.85 3.81
CA ILE A 89 -14.83 -7.57 4.06
C ILE A 89 -15.10 -8.92 4.68
N HIS A 90 -15.48 -8.94 5.96
CA HIS A 90 -15.79 -10.17 6.68
C HIS A 90 -16.34 -9.82 8.07
N LYS A 91 -17.29 -10.63 8.57
CA LYS A 91 -17.88 -10.46 9.90
C LYS A 91 -16.87 -10.57 11.06
N ASP A 92 -15.82 -11.37 10.84
CA ASP A 92 -14.76 -11.62 11.82
C ASP A 92 -13.53 -10.73 11.59
N PHE A 93 -13.65 -9.71 10.75
CA PHE A 93 -12.62 -8.69 10.61
C PHE A 93 -12.58 -7.83 11.88
N SER A 94 -11.37 -7.55 12.39
CA SER A 94 -11.21 -6.84 13.67
C SER A 94 -11.71 -5.39 13.64
N LEU A 95 -11.53 -4.68 12.52
CA LEU A 95 -11.83 -3.24 12.43
C LEU A 95 -13.30 -2.87 12.76
N PRO A 96 -14.32 -3.58 12.24
CA PRO A 96 -15.71 -3.40 12.68
C PRO A 96 -15.92 -3.44 14.19
N HIS A 97 -15.21 -4.32 14.91
CA HIS A 97 -15.33 -4.40 16.37
C HIS A 97 -14.68 -3.20 17.06
N LEU A 98 -13.48 -2.81 16.63
CA LEU A 98 -12.76 -1.65 17.18
C LEU A 98 -13.55 -0.34 17.02
N LEU A 99 -14.19 -0.18 15.86
CA LEU A 99 -15.03 0.97 15.57
C LEU A 99 -16.10 1.16 16.66
N LYS A 100 -16.71 0.09 17.18
CA LYS A 100 -17.71 0.18 18.26
C LYS A 100 -17.18 0.79 19.57
N TYR A 101 -15.88 0.96 19.71
CA TYR A 101 -15.23 1.62 20.86
C TYR A 101 -14.54 2.93 20.47
N GLY A 102 -14.83 3.48 19.28
CA GLY A 102 -14.20 4.70 18.77
C GLY A 102 -12.72 4.49 18.41
N ILE A 103 -12.30 3.25 18.15
CA ILE A 103 -10.93 2.89 17.79
C ILE A 103 -10.86 2.47 16.32
N ALA A 104 -9.80 2.85 15.62
CA ALA A 104 -9.45 2.30 14.33
C ALA A 104 -7.94 2.05 14.21
N TYR A 105 -7.55 1.25 13.23
CA TYR A 105 -6.16 1.19 12.76
C TYR A 105 -6.08 1.60 11.28
N HIS A 106 -4.93 2.15 10.87
CA HIS A 106 -4.66 2.58 9.50
C HIS A 106 -3.24 2.24 9.07
N HIS A 107 -3.13 1.47 8.00
CA HIS A 107 -1.86 1.13 7.36
C HIS A 107 -2.05 0.88 5.86
N GLY A 108 -0.96 0.93 5.08
CA GLY A 108 -1.01 0.78 3.62
C GLY A 108 -1.65 -0.50 3.08
N ASN A 109 -1.72 -1.58 3.86
CA ASN A 109 -2.34 -2.84 3.43
C ASN A 109 -3.89 -2.84 3.54
N LEU A 110 -4.50 -1.79 4.06
CA LEU A 110 -5.97 -1.69 4.06
C LEU A 110 -6.47 -1.26 2.67
N PRO A 111 -7.61 -1.80 2.19
CA PRO A 111 -8.21 -1.36 0.94
C PRO A 111 -8.41 0.14 0.93
N ALA A 112 -8.16 0.78 -0.23
CA ALA A 112 -8.20 2.24 -0.35
C ALA A 112 -9.53 2.85 0.12
N PHE A 113 -10.66 2.19 -0.17
CA PHE A 113 -11.98 2.67 0.27
C PHE A 113 -12.12 2.67 1.81
N ILE A 114 -11.58 1.66 2.50
CA ILE A 114 -11.59 1.60 3.97
C ILE A 114 -10.72 2.72 4.54
N ARG A 115 -9.50 2.91 3.99
CA ARG A 115 -8.60 3.98 4.42
C ARG A 115 -9.27 5.35 4.34
N LYS A 116 -9.89 5.67 3.20
CA LYS A 116 -10.64 6.93 3.01
C LYS A 116 -11.79 7.10 4.00
N ARG A 117 -12.55 6.03 4.29
CA ARG A 117 -13.66 6.07 5.27
C ARG A 117 -13.16 6.28 6.70
N ILE A 118 -12.08 5.62 7.09
CA ILE A 118 -11.45 5.80 8.40
C ILE A 118 -10.88 7.22 8.54
N GLU A 119 -10.21 7.73 7.51
CA GLU A 119 -9.70 9.10 7.46
C GLU A 119 -10.84 10.13 7.61
N PHE A 120 -11.95 9.93 6.89
CA PHE A 120 -13.13 10.78 6.99
C PHE A 120 -13.75 10.77 8.39
N LEU A 121 -13.96 9.59 8.98
CA LEU A 121 -14.53 9.47 10.31
C LEU A 121 -13.61 10.05 11.40
N TYR A 122 -12.30 9.89 11.26
CA TYR A 122 -11.33 10.48 12.17
C TYR A 122 -11.27 12.01 12.05
N ALA A 123 -11.26 12.56 10.82
CA ALA A 123 -11.29 14.01 10.59
C ALA A 123 -12.55 14.68 11.16
N ASN A 124 -13.68 13.96 11.18
CA ASN A 124 -14.95 14.41 11.79
C ASN A 124 -15.06 14.06 13.29
N LYS A 125 -13.96 13.65 13.95
CA LYS A 125 -13.89 13.33 15.38
C LYS A 125 -14.87 12.23 15.83
N LYS A 126 -15.25 11.34 14.91
CA LYS A 126 -16.08 10.15 15.22
C LYS A 126 -15.22 9.04 15.79
N ILE A 127 -14.04 8.83 15.21
CA ILE A 127 -13.01 7.93 15.74
C ILE A 127 -12.15 8.73 16.72
N LYS A 128 -12.08 8.27 17.97
CA LYS A 128 -11.34 8.93 19.06
C LYS A 128 -9.87 8.55 19.09
N TYR A 129 -9.56 7.29 18.77
CA TYR A 129 -8.20 6.75 18.75
C TYR A 129 -7.91 6.08 17.40
N ILE A 130 -6.87 6.51 16.71
CA ILE A 130 -6.38 5.87 15.49
C ILE A 130 -4.96 5.38 15.69
N PHE A 131 -4.74 4.07 15.54
CA PHE A 131 -3.42 3.47 15.50
C PHE A 131 -2.93 3.51 14.05
N CYS A 132 -1.72 3.95 13.77
CA CYS A 132 -1.26 4.04 12.38
C CYS A 132 0.23 3.80 12.17
N THR A 133 0.57 3.42 10.94
CA THR A 133 1.94 3.48 10.40
C THR A 133 2.19 4.76 9.61
N SER A 134 3.37 4.91 9.01
CA SER A 134 3.77 6.12 8.27
C SER A 134 2.85 6.49 7.10
N THR A 135 2.08 5.54 6.55
CA THR A 135 1.17 5.77 5.42
C THR A 135 0.06 6.79 5.69
N LEU A 136 -0.30 7.05 6.95
CA LEU A 136 -1.27 8.09 7.29
C LEU A 136 -0.64 9.50 7.26
N LEU A 137 0.69 9.59 7.26
CA LEU A 137 1.45 10.83 7.38
C LEU A 137 1.62 11.56 6.05
N GLU A 138 1.45 10.85 4.94
CA GLU A 138 1.55 11.38 3.60
C GLU A 138 0.15 11.75 3.08
N GLY A 139 -0.07 13.01 2.69
CA GLY A 139 -1.22 13.40 1.87
C GLY A 139 -2.58 13.64 2.55
N VAL A 140 -2.79 13.34 3.85
CA VAL A 140 -4.11 13.50 4.50
C VAL A 140 -4.12 14.66 5.51
N ASN A 141 -5.16 15.51 5.49
CA ASN A 141 -5.35 16.58 6.49
C ASN A 141 -6.10 16.06 7.72
N LEU A 142 -5.38 15.51 8.69
CA LEU A 142 -5.95 15.05 9.96
C LEU A 142 -5.63 16.06 11.07
N PRO A 143 -6.64 16.74 11.64
CA PRO A 143 -6.45 17.57 12.83
C PRO A 143 -6.33 16.65 14.06
N THR A 144 -5.14 16.56 14.65
CA THR A 144 -4.87 15.67 15.78
C THR A 144 -4.37 16.44 17.00
N LYS A 145 -5.01 16.20 18.16
CA LYS A 145 -4.66 16.86 19.42
C LYS A 145 -3.48 16.21 20.09
N ASN A 146 -3.52 14.89 20.20
CA ASN A 146 -2.48 14.11 20.83
C ASN A 146 -1.88 13.13 19.82
N VAL A 147 -0.56 13.19 19.66
CA VAL A 147 0.22 12.24 18.88
C VAL A 147 1.09 11.45 19.86
N PHE A 148 0.73 10.18 20.07
CA PHE A 148 1.51 9.22 20.83
C PHE A 148 2.43 8.48 19.86
N ILE A 149 3.73 8.41 20.15
CA ILE A 149 4.71 7.83 19.24
C ILE A 149 5.45 6.73 19.98
N TYR A 150 5.28 5.48 19.53
CA TYR A 150 6.19 4.39 19.93
C TYR A 150 7.52 4.51 19.18
N PRO A 151 8.61 3.96 19.72
CA PRO A 151 9.93 4.10 19.13
C PRO A 151 9.95 3.48 17.73
N PHE A 152 10.65 4.15 16.81
CA PHE A 152 10.84 3.62 15.47
C PHE A 152 11.74 2.37 15.54
N GLY A 153 11.45 1.34 14.75
CA GLY A 153 12.27 0.14 14.74
C GLY A 153 13.71 0.42 14.25
N LYS A 154 14.69 -0.34 14.77
CA LYS A 154 16.14 -0.23 14.44
C LYS A 154 16.49 -0.22 12.94
N ALA A 155 15.58 -0.64 12.06
CA ALA A 155 15.78 -0.63 10.62
C ALA A 155 15.82 0.79 9.99
N ASN A 156 15.43 1.83 10.72
CA ASN A 156 15.41 3.23 10.24
C ASN A 156 16.65 4.04 10.66
N SER A 157 17.79 3.41 10.96
CA SER A 157 18.99 4.05 11.53
C SER A 157 19.76 5.03 10.63
N ASN A 158 19.25 5.35 9.43
CA ASN A 158 19.81 6.40 8.59
C ASN A 158 19.06 7.73 8.77
N ASN A 159 19.66 8.83 8.31
CA ASN A 159 19.20 10.23 8.43
C ASN A 159 17.69 10.53 8.30
N GLY A 160 16.88 9.63 7.73
CA GLY A 160 15.42 9.71 7.62
C GLY A 160 14.63 9.63 8.93
N PHE A 161 15.21 9.07 10.01
CA PHE A 161 14.55 9.00 11.33
C PHE A 161 14.07 10.38 11.82
N SER A 162 14.90 11.40 11.64
CA SER A 162 14.57 12.78 12.01
C SER A 162 13.42 13.36 11.18
N LEU A 163 13.38 13.07 9.88
CA LEU A 163 12.37 13.62 8.97
C LEU A 163 11.00 13.00 9.24
N ASP A 164 10.93 11.68 9.44
CA ASP A 164 9.67 10.99 9.75
C ASP A 164 9.07 11.46 11.08
N PHE A 165 9.91 11.67 12.11
CA PHE A 165 9.49 12.26 13.36
C PHE A 165 8.95 13.68 13.18
N TRP A 166 9.66 14.56 12.45
CA TRP A 166 9.17 15.93 12.23
C TRP A 166 7.91 15.97 11.37
N ASN A 167 7.78 15.04 10.42
CA ASN A 167 6.54 14.86 9.65
C ASN A 167 5.37 14.43 10.54
N LEU A 168 5.61 13.57 11.55
CA LEU A 168 4.65 13.19 12.59
C LEU A 168 4.30 14.37 13.50
N ALA A 169 5.33 15.04 14.04
CA ALA A 169 5.22 16.15 14.96
C ALA A 169 4.41 17.31 14.35
N GLY A 170 4.64 17.63 13.07
CA GLY A 170 3.91 18.66 12.32
C GLY A 170 2.42 18.37 12.11
N ARG A 171 1.91 17.20 12.52
CA ARG A 171 0.48 16.86 12.51
C ARG A 171 -0.23 17.15 13.83
N ALA A 172 0.53 17.32 14.93
CA ALA A 172 -0.04 17.72 16.21
C ALA A 172 -0.41 19.22 16.18
N GLY A 173 -1.69 19.53 16.38
CA GLY A 173 -2.20 20.91 16.42
C GLY A 173 -2.19 21.60 15.05
N ARG A 174 -3.35 21.67 14.38
CA ARG A 174 -3.52 22.46 13.14
C ARG A 174 -4.34 23.71 13.41
N TYR A 175 -3.77 24.87 13.07
CA TYR A 175 -4.28 26.23 13.31
C TYR A 175 -5.79 26.43 13.11
N LYS A 176 -6.42 25.73 12.17
CA LYS A 176 -7.88 25.85 11.90
C LYS A 176 -8.77 25.16 12.93
N ASN A 177 -8.30 24.10 13.60
CA ASN A 177 -9.13 23.25 14.46
C ASN A 177 -8.59 23.12 15.89
N GLU A 178 -7.26 23.16 16.07
CA GLU A 178 -6.59 22.99 17.36
C GLU A 178 -5.35 23.90 17.40
N LEU A 179 -5.39 24.91 18.27
CA LEU A 179 -4.33 25.93 18.40
C LEU A 179 -3.02 25.38 18.98
N THR A 180 -3.08 24.25 19.69
CA THR A 180 -1.94 23.55 20.27
C THR A 180 -2.14 22.04 20.14
N GLY A 181 -1.06 21.28 19.99
CA GLY A 181 -1.06 19.81 19.97
C GLY A 181 0.04 19.24 20.86
N ASN A 182 -0.19 18.05 21.39
CA ASN A 182 0.73 17.34 22.27
C ASN A 182 1.42 16.22 21.49
N ILE A 183 2.73 16.09 21.67
CA ILE A 183 3.52 14.96 21.16
C ILE A 183 4.06 14.22 22.38
N ILE A 184 3.78 12.92 22.46
CA ILE A 184 4.10 12.08 23.61
C ILE A 184 4.87 10.87 23.09
N CYS A 185 6.17 10.84 23.38
CA CYS A 185 7.05 9.71 23.04
C CYS A 185 6.93 8.64 24.12
N ILE A 186 6.50 7.44 23.74
CA ILE A 186 6.39 6.28 24.62
C ILE A 186 7.63 5.42 24.39
N GLY A 187 8.35 5.05 25.46
CA GLY A 187 9.53 4.20 25.39
C GLY A 187 9.56 3.23 26.58
N ASN A 188 10.39 2.20 26.48
CA ASN A 188 10.69 1.29 27.58
C ASN A 188 12.17 0.86 27.53
N GLU A 189 12.62 0.05 28.49
CA GLU A 189 14.03 -0.39 28.56
C GLU A 189 14.50 -1.13 27.30
N GLU A 190 13.60 -1.83 26.59
CA GLU A 190 13.93 -2.60 25.38
C GLU A 190 13.85 -1.77 24.08
N ASN A 191 13.06 -0.69 24.08
CA ASN A 191 12.88 0.24 22.97
C ASN A 191 12.88 1.68 23.51
N SER A 192 14.05 2.30 23.55
CA SER A 192 14.26 3.68 24.02
C SER A 192 14.34 4.69 22.85
N TRP A 193 14.35 5.97 23.21
CA TRP A 193 14.50 7.09 22.28
C TRP A 193 15.95 7.61 22.18
N ASP A 194 16.91 6.94 22.82
CA ASP A 194 18.29 7.45 22.99
C ASP A 194 19.00 7.70 21.65
N GLU A 195 18.81 6.81 20.67
CA GLU A 195 19.38 6.95 19.32
C GLU A 195 18.84 8.21 18.62
N PHE A 196 17.55 8.52 18.81
CA PHE A 196 16.92 9.71 18.23
C PHE A 196 17.46 10.98 18.87
N GLU A 197 17.49 11.04 20.20
CA GLU A 197 17.98 12.20 20.95
C GLU A 197 19.42 12.54 20.52
N THR A 198 20.26 11.50 20.40
CA THR A 198 21.63 11.63 19.88
C THR A 198 21.67 12.14 18.44
N SER A 199 20.74 11.71 17.58
CA SER A 199 20.69 12.12 16.18
C SER A 199 20.25 13.58 15.97
N VAL A 200 19.38 14.10 16.85
CA VAL A 200 18.86 15.47 16.81
C VAL A 200 19.85 16.45 17.43
N ALA A 201 20.49 16.08 18.54
CA ALA A 201 21.46 16.94 19.23
C ALA A 201 22.69 17.30 18.37
N ASN A 202 23.01 16.48 17.37
CA ASN A 202 24.24 16.59 16.59
C ASN A 202 24.06 17.24 15.18
N LYS A 203 22.89 17.80 14.84
CA LYS A 203 22.64 18.35 13.49
C LYS A 203 22.31 19.85 13.51
N ASP A 204 23.32 20.67 13.19
CA ASP A 204 23.14 22.11 12.89
C ASP A 204 22.66 22.36 11.45
N GLN A 205 22.83 21.38 10.54
CA GLN A 205 22.45 21.47 9.13
C GLN A 205 21.84 20.16 8.62
N ILE A 206 20.76 20.26 7.84
CA ILE A 206 20.16 19.13 7.10
C ILE A 206 20.59 19.28 5.64
N GLU A 207 21.47 18.40 5.17
CA GLU A 207 21.84 18.34 3.76
C GLU A 207 20.70 17.66 2.98
N ILE A 208 20.07 18.39 2.06
CA ILE A 208 19.07 17.85 1.13
C ILE A 208 19.84 17.28 -0.05
N ASP A 209 20.17 15.98 0.00
CA ASP A 209 20.71 15.28 -1.16
C ASP A 209 19.59 14.48 -1.84
N ASN A 210 19.55 14.57 -3.16
CA ASN A 210 18.61 13.78 -3.96
C ASN A 210 19.20 12.36 -4.04
N GLU A 211 18.44 11.31 -3.66
CA GLU A 211 18.96 9.92 -3.55
C GLU A 211 19.77 9.42 -4.77
N ILE A 212 19.52 10.00 -5.95
CA ILE A 212 20.16 9.66 -7.22
C ILE A 212 21.63 10.13 -7.28
N SER A 213 21.97 11.29 -6.72
CA SER A 213 23.31 11.89 -6.83
C SER A 213 24.41 11.01 -6.21
N PRO A 214 24.24 10.46 -4.99
CA PRO A 214 25.16 9.48 -4.42
C PRO A 214 25.32 8.21 -5.27
N LEU A 215 24.23 7.71 -5.86
CA LEU A 215 24.24 6.50 -6.69
C LEU A 215 25.04 6.70 -7.98
N LEU A 216 24.90 7.86 -8.62
CA LEU A 216 25.69 8.21 -9.81
C LEU A 216 27.17 8.38 -9.48
N LYS A 217 27.51 8.97 -8.33
CA LYS A 217 28.91 9.04 -7.85
C LYS A 217 29.53 7.65 -7.70
N ALA A 218 28.74 6.62 -7.41
CA ALA A 218 29.13 5.22 -7.35
C ALA A 218 29.27 4.52 -8.73
N HIS A 219 29.66 5.24 -9.79
CA HIS A 219 29.85 4.73 -11.16
C HIS A 219 30.60 3.39 -11.29
N ARG A 220 31.54 3.08 -10.39
CA ARG A 220 32.24 1.78 -10.37
C ARG A 220 31.29 0.62 -10.10
N LYS A 221 30.31 0.79 -9.20
CA LYS A 221 29.29 -0.22 -8.91
C LYS A 221 28.40 -0.46 -10.13
N ILE A 222 28.00 0.61 -10.82
CA ILE A 222 27.23 0.55 -12.08
C ILE A 222 28.02 -0.22 -13.13
N LEU A 223 29.29 0.14 -13.38
CA LEU A 223 30.13 -0.57 -14.33
C LEU A 223 30.32 -2.05 -13.97
N ASN A 224 30.53 -2.38 -12.70
CA ASN A 224 30.67 -3.77 -12.26
C ASN A 224 29.38 -4.57 -12.47
N TYR A 225 28.21 -3.96 -12.27
CA TYR A 225 26.91 -4.58 -12.56
C TYR A 225 26.72 -4.79 -14.07
N LEU A 226 26.94 -3.76 -14.89
CA LEU A 226 26.81 -3.86 -16.35
C LEU A 226 27.76 -4.91 -16.96
N ASN A 227 28.96 -5.05 -16.38
CA ASN A 227 29.93 -6.09 -16.74
C ASN A 227 29.66 -7.45 -16.08
N GLU A 228 28.55 -7.62 -15.36
CA GLU A 228 28.16 -8.85 -14.65
C GLU A 228 29.25 -9.41 -13.72
N SER A 229 30.05 -8.51 -13.13
CA SER A 229 31.17 -8.84 -12.24
C SER A 229 30.74 -8.99 -10.77
N VAL A 230 29.44 -8.90 -10.49
CA VAL A 230 28.87 -8.93 -9.14
C VAL A 230 27.77 -9.99 -9.08
N LYS A 231 27.87 -10.94 -8.14
CA LYS A 231 26.87 -12.01 -7.95
C LYS A 231 25.57 -11.53 -7.31
N SER A 232 25.66 -10.57 -6.39
CA SER A 232 24.53 -10.02 -5.64
C SER A 232 24.63 -8.49 -5.62
N PRO A 233 24.22 -7.82 -6.70
CA PRO A 233 24.29 -6.37 -6.79
C PRO A 233 23.32 -5.70 -5.81
N ASP A 234 23.67 -4.49 -5.39
CA ASP A 234 22.80 -3.62 -4.58
C ASP A 234 21.54 -3.25 -5.39
N PRO A 235 20.32 -3.45 -4.86
CA PRO A 235 19.07 -3.16 -5.58
C PRO A 235 18.99 -1.73 -6.13
N LYS A 236 19.51 -0.72 -5.41
CA LYS A 236 19.51 0.67 -5.90
C LYS A 236 20.46 0.84 -7.08
N VAL A 237 21.53 0.06 -7.16
CA VAL A 237 22.46 0.04 -8.30
C VAL A 237 21.81 -0.64 -9.51
N VAL A 238 21.02 -1.70 -9.31
CA VAL A 238 20.28 -2.36 -10.39
C VAL A 238 19.25 -1.42 -11.00
N GLU A 239 18.49 -0.72 -10.15
CA GLU A 239 17.47 0.24 -10.57
C GLU A 239 18.07 1.37 -11.41
N ILE A 240 19.08 2.08 -10.88
CA ILE A 240 19.71 3.18 -11.63
C ILE A 240 20.39 2.69 -12.92
N SER A 241 20.96 1.47 -12.91
CA SER A 241 21.57 0.89 -14.10
C SER A 241 20.52 0.59 -15.17
N THR A 242 19.31 0.17 -14.80
CA THR A 242 18.19 -0.08 -15.72
C THR A 242 17.72 1.23 -16.37
N MET A 243 17.62 2.31 -15.60
CA MET A 243 17.33 3.64 -16.15
C MET A 243 18.43 4.10 -17.13
N ILE A 244 19.71 3.93 -16.73
CA ILE A 244 20.86 4.24 -17.60
C ILE A 244 20.83 3.43 -18.89
N LEU A 245 20.48 2.15 -18.85
CA LEU A 245 20.38 1.29 -20.04
C LEU A 245 19.35 1.81 -21.05
N SER A 246 18.31 2.49 -20.57
CA SER A 246 17.29 3.12 -21.42
C SER A 246 17.86 4.32 -22.16
N GLU A 247 18.64 5.17 -21.47
CA GLU A 247 19.36 6.25 -22.16
C GLU A 247 20.45 5.72 -23.09
N VAL A 248 21.06 4.56 -22.79
CA VAL A 248 22.00 3.89 -23.70
C VAL A 248 21.29 3.41 -24.96
N LEU A 249 20.08 2.83 -24.86
CA LEU A 249 19.27 2.48 -26.03
C LEU A 249 18.93 3.71 -26.87
N THR A 250 18.46 4.81 -26.24
CA THR A 250 18.20 6.07 -26.91
C THR A 250 19.45 6.63 -27.59
N TYR A 251 20.61 6.56 -26.93
CA TYR A 251 21.88 6.99 -27.50
C TYR A 251 22.29 6.14 -28.70
N ILE A 252 22.11 4.82 -28.65
CA ILE A 252 22.41 3.91 -29.77
C ILE A 252 21.52 4.24 -30.97
N ASN A 253 20.24 4.54 -30.74
CA ASN A 253 19.25 4.73 -31.81
C ASN A 253 19.25 6.15 -32.39
N GLU A 254 19.43 7.17 -31.54
CA GLU A 254 19.26 8.59 -31.92
C GLU A 254 20.52 9.44 -31.73
N GLY A 255 21.57 8.91 -31.09
CA GLY A 255 22.78 9.66 -30.75
C GLY A 255 22.59 10.68 -29.62
N LYS A 256 21.42 10.71 -28.97
CA LYS A 256 21.10 11.67 -27.90
C LYS A 256 21.56 11.18 -26.54
N VAL A 257 22.17 12.06 -25.76
CA VAL A 257 22.59 11.80 -24.38
C VAL A 257 21.51 12.35 -23.44
N GLY A 258 20.93 11.49 -22.60
CA GLY A 258 19.95 11.89 -21.59
C GLY A 258 20.59 12.49 -20.33
N GLY A 259 19.75 12.80 -19.34
CA GLY A 259 20.18 13.48 -18.11
C GLY A 259 21.09 12.62 -17.24
N LEU A 260 20.80 11.32 -17.10
CA LEU A 260 21.58 10.41 -16.27
C LEU A 260 22.97 10.16 -16.85
N LEU A 261 23.05 9.87 -18.15
CA LEU A 261 24.32 9.77 -18.86
C LEU A 261 25.06 11.10 -18.86
N GLY A 262 24.33 12.21 -19.04
CA GLY A 262 24.86 13.58 -19.02
C GLY A 262 25.52 13.98 -17.69
N ALA A 263 25.09 13.39 -16.58
CA ALA A 263 25.64 13.65 -15.25
C ALA A 263 27.06 13.07 -15.02
N PHE A 264 27.50 12.12 -15.84
CA PHE A 264 28.85 11.57 -15.77
C PHE A 264 29.85 12.41 -16.57
N ASP A 265 31.10 12.46 -16.10
CA ASP A 265 32.18 13.01 -16.92
C ASP A 265 32.34 12.24 -18.24
N SER A 266 32.90 12.91 -19.25
CA SER A 266 32.95 12.40 -20.61
C SER A 266 33.63 11.02 -20.71
N LYS A 267 34.66 10.76 -19.90
CA LYS A 267 35.42 9.51 -19.93
C LYS A 267 34.64 8.37 -19.28
N ILE A 268 34.00 8.61 -18.14
CA ILE A 268 33.16 7.62 -17.45
C ILE A 268 31.90 7.33 -18.28
N ARG A 269 31.25 8.37 -18.82
CA ARG A 269 30.08 8.24 -19.68
C ARG A 269 30.32 7.30 -20.85
N GLN A 270 31.43 7.46 -21.57
CA GLN A 270 31.76 6.58 -22.70
C GLN A 270 31.98 5.13 -22.26
N LYS A 271 32.61 4.90 -21.10
CA LYS A 271 32.74 3.56 -20.52
C LYS A 271 31.37 2.95 -20.20
N ILE A 272 30.48 3.72 -19.58
CA ILE A 272 29.11 3.28 -19.24
C ILE A 272 28.33 2.94 -20.52
N ILE A 273 28.37 3.79 -21.55
CA ILE A 273 27.71 3.53 -22.83
C ILE A 273 28.24 2.23 -23.45
N SER A 274 29.57 2.04 -23.46
CA SER A 274 30.19 0.83 -24.02
C SER A 274 29.80 -0.45 -23.27
N ALA A 275 29.84 -0.41 -21.93
CA ALA A 275 29.46 -1.53 -21.07
C ALA A 275 27.94 -1.82 -21.19
N GLY A 276 27.11 -0.77 -21.19
CA GLY A 276 25.67 -0.87 -21.36
C GLY A 276 25.28 -1.49 -22.70
N ARG A 277 25.92 -1.07 -23.80
CA ARG A 277 25.71 -1.68 -25.12
C ARG A 277 26.06 -3.17 -25.12
N ALA A 278 27.20 -3.55 -24.53
CA ALA A 278 27.60 -4.96 -24.42
C ALA A 278 26.63 -5.78 -23.56
N HIS A 279 26.15 -5.19 -22.46
CA HIS A 279 25.15 -5.79 -21.57
C HIS A 279 23.82 -6.05 -22.30
N LEU A 280 23.29 -5.05 -23.01
CA LEU A 280 22.06 -5.18 -23.83
C LEU A 280 22.23 -6.24 -24.91
N ALA A 281 23.38 -6.26 -25.60
CA ALA A 281 23.68 -7.25 -26.62
C ALA A 281 23.64 -8.67 -26.05
N LYS A 282 24.31 -8.89 -24.91
CA LYS A 282 24.36 -10.19 -24.23
C LYS A 282 22.97 -10.68 -23.83
N LYS A 283 22.08 -9.76 -23.43
CA LYS A 283 20.71 -10.05 -23.03
C LYS A 283 19.70 -10.04 -24.18
N ASN A 284 20.14 -9.91 -25.43
CA ASN A 284 19.27 -9.82 -26.62
C ASN A 284 18.25 -8.66 -26.56
N LEU A 285 18.64 -7.54 -25.96
CA LEU A 285 17.79 -6.36 -25.76
C LEU A 285 18.16 -5.19 -26.67
N LEU A 286 19.11 -5.34 -27.60
CA LEU A 286 19.49 -4.22 -28.50
C LEU A 286 18.35 -3.76 -29.43
N ASN A 287 17.46 -4.68 -29.79
CA ASN A 287 16.35 -4.40 -30.71
C ASN A 287 15.01 -4.22 -30.00
N ILE A 288 15.00 -4.17 -28.67
CA ILE A 288 13.77 -3.87 -27.93
C ILE A 288 13.33 -2.43 -28.25
N ASP A 289 12.03 -2.22 -28.35
CA ASP A 289 11.50 -0.87 -28.48
C ASP A 289 11.88 -0.02 -27.26
N VAL A 290 12.43 1.17 -27.52
CA VAL A 290 12.97 2.05 -26.47
C VAL A 290 11.88 2.49 -25.51
N SER A 291 10.69 2.81 -26.03
CA SER A 291 9.57 3.25 -25.19
C SER A 291 9.14 2.13 -24.25
N THR A 292 9.00 0.91 -24.76
CA THR A 292 8.66 -0.30 -24.00
C THR A 292 9.68 -0.59 -22.89
N PHE A 293 10.99 -0.48 -23.19
CA PHE A 293 12.03 -0.67 -22.16
C PHE A 293 12.00 0.45 -21.11
N SER A 294 11.77 1.69 -21.55
CA SER A 294 11.84 2.88 -20.68
C SER A 294 10.65 3.05 -19.74
N GLU A 295 9.44 2.66 -20.15
CA GLU A 295 8.26 2.74 -19.29
C GLU A 295 8.29 1.71 -18.14
N ASN A 296 9.24 0.76 -18.19
CA ASN A 296 9.27 -0.43 -17.33
C ASN A 296 10.57 -0.58 -16.52
N HIS A 297 11.22 0.53 -16.11
CA HIS A 297 12.48 0.51 -15.35
C HIS A 297 12.42 -0.24 -14.00
N ARG A 298 11.22 -0.52 -13.49
CA ARG A 298 11.01 -1.35 -12.30
C ARG A 298 11.50 -2.79 -12.49
N PHE A 299 11.51 -3.28 -13.73
CA PHE A 299 12.02 -4.59 -14.07
C PHE A 299 13.46 -4.48 -14.54
N ASP A 300 14.36 -5.21 -13.87
CA ASP A 300 15.76 -5.26 -14.26
C ASP A 300 15.94 -5.89 -15.66
N SER A 301 17.15 -5.77 -16.19
CA SER A 301 17.46 -6.24 -17.54
C SER A 301 17.35 -7.77 -17.71
N ASP A 302 17.41 -8.55 -16.63
CA ASP A 302 17.22 -10.01 -16.68
C ASP A 302 15.74 -10.38 -16.82
N ILE A 303 14.87 -9.71 -16.06
CA ILE A 303 13.41 -9.84 -16.20
C ILE A 303 12.98 -9.36 -17.58
N GLN A 304 13.46 -8.19 -18.03
CA GLN A 304 13.14 -7.67 -19.35
C GLN A 304 13.57 -8.61 -20.48
N SER A 305 14.79 -9.17 -20.41
CA SER A 305 15.27 -10.16 -21.38
C SER A 305 14.40 -11.42 -21.39
N SER A 306 14.06 -11.95 -20.22
CA SER A 306 13.24 -13.15 -20.07
C SER A 306 11.81 -12.92 -20.60
N ALA A 307 11.22 -11.77 -20.29
CA ALA A 307 9.90 -11.37 -20.76
C ALA A 307 9.88 -11.18 -22.28
N TYR A 308 10.88 -10.48 -22.84
CA TYR A 308 11.01 -10.26 -24.28
C TYR A 308 11.14 -11.58 -25.05
N LYS A 309 11.95 -12.51 -24.55
CA LYS A 309 12.08 -13.87 -25.11
C LYS A 309 10.77 -14.67 -25.01
N LEU A 310 10.04 -14.55 -23.91
CA LEU A 310 8.74 -15.22 -23.76
C LEU A 310 7.71 -14.65 -24.75
N ALA A 311 7.68 -13.33 -24.89
CA ALA A 311 6.76 -12.58 -25.74
C ALA A 311 7.02 -12.81 -27.23
N SER A 312 8.24 -13.15 -27.65
CA SER A 312 8.56 -13.39 -29.07
C SER A 312 7.86 -14.61 -29.69
N ASN A 313 7.27 -15.48 -28.87
CA ASN A 313 6.46 -16.61 -29.33
C ASN A 313 4.97 -16.32 -29.13
N SER A 314 4.23 -16.21 -30.22
CA SER A 314 2.79 -15.90 -30.22
C SER A 314 1.93 -16.92 -29.46
N ASN A 315 2.40 -18.16 -29.27
CA ASN A 315 1.70 -19.16 -28.44
C ASN A 315 1.71 -18.83 -26.93
N ASN A 316 2.43 -17.79 -26.52
CA ASN A 316 2.45 -17.29 -25.15
C ASN A 316 1.55 -16.07 -24.94
N ILE A 317 0.77 -15.67 -25.96
CA ILE A 317 -0.18 -14.57 -25.90
C ILE A 317 -1.53 -15.08 -25.40
N LEU A 318 -2.16 -14.35 -24.47
CA LEU A 318 -3.49 -14.67 -23.98
C LEU A 318 -4.55 -14.26 -25.01
N THR A 319 -5.40 -15.20 -25.41
CA THR A 319 -6.43 -14.97 -26.44
C THR A 319 -7.86 -15.19 -25.93
N THR A 320 -8.04 -15.83 -24.76
CA THR A 320 -9.36 -16.08 -24.17
C THR A 320 -9.36 -15.81 -22.66
N PHE A 321 -10.55 -15.62 -22.09
CA PHE A 321 -10.76 -15.55 -20.63
C PHE A 321 -11.15 -16.90 -20.03
N GLN A 322 -10.96 -18.02 -20.73
CA GLN A 322 -11.23 -19.33 -20.15
C GLN A 322 -10.28 -19.60 -18.98
N LYS A 323 -10.78 -20.25 -17.94
CA LYS A 323 -10.07 -20.43 -16.68
C LYS A 323 -8.70 -21.09 -16.89
N GLU A 324 -8.66 -22.15 -17.70
CA GLU A 324 -7.47 -22.92 -17.98
C GLU A 324 -6.41 -22.09 -18.73
N ASP A 325 -6.84 -21.23 -19.65
CA ASP A 325 -5.97 -20.34 -20.43
C ASP A 325 -5.38 -19.25 -19.54
N VAL A 326 -6.22 -18.60 -18.72
CA VAL A 326 -5.78 -17.60 -17.74
C VAL A 326 -4.80 -18.23 -16.75
N PHE A 327 -5.06 -19.42 -16.22
CA PHE A 327 -4.17 -20.08 -15.26
C PHE A 327 -2.80 -20.41 -15.87
N LYS A 328 -2.78 -20.97 -17.09
CA LYS A 328 -1.52 -21.22 -17.82
C LYS A 328 -0.76 -19.93 -18.09
N TYR A 329 -1.48 -18.87 -18.44
CA TYR A 329 -0.89 -17.57 -18.69
C TYR A 329 -0.29 -16.96 -17.41
N LEU A 330 -1.01 -16.97 -16.29
CA LEU A 330 -0.50 -16.52 -14.99
C LEU A 330 0.73 -17.31 -14.54
N GLN A 331 0.79 -18.61 -14.82
CA GLN A 331 1.99 -19.41 -14.56
C GLN A 331 3.19 -18.90 -15.37
N LYS A 332 3.03 -18.70 -16.69
CA LYS A 332 4.11 -18.18 -17.55
C LYS A 332 4.61 -16.80 -17.09
N ILE A 333 3.68 -15.92 -16.72
CA ILE A 333 4.00 -14.60 -16.16
C ILE A 333 4.76 -14.78 -14.84
N ASN A 334 4.27 -15.61 -13.92
CA ASN A 334 4.96 -15.82 -12.64
C ASN A 334 6.34 -16.48 -12.80
N ASP A 335 6.57 -17.28 -13.85
CA ASP A 335 7.87 -17.87 -14.14
C ASP A 335 8.92 -16.81 -14.51
N VAL A 336 8.51 -15.68 -15.10
CA VAL A 336 9.38 -14.56 -15.43
C VAL A 336 9.49 -13.57 -14.26
N TYR A 337 8.36 -13.09 -13.76
CA TYR A 337 8.29 -11.96 -12.83
C TYR A 337 8.35 -12.35 -11.34
N LYS A 338 8.23 -13.64 -11.02
CA LYS A 338 8.33 -14.18 -9.65
C LYS A 338 7.43 -13.46 -8.63
N ILE A 339 6.20 -13.12 -9.03
CA ILE A 339 5.22 -12.38 -8.22
C ILE A 339 4.92 -13.14 -6.91
N VAL A 340 4.70 -14.45 -7.00
CA VAL A 340 4.49 -15.36 -5.87
C VAL A 340 5.43 -16.56 -5.94
N LYS A 341 5.70 -17.17 -4.77
CA LYS A 341 6.47 -18.41 -4.69
C LYS A 341 5.76 -19.53 -5.48
N PRO A 342 6.51 -20.52 -6.04
CA PRO A 342 5.92 -21.61 -6.82
C PRO A 342 4.79 -22.36 -6.11
N VAL A 343 4.90 -22.59 -4.80
CA VAL A 343 3.84 -23.25 -4.00
C VAL A 343 2.55 -22.43 -3.88
N GLY A 344 2.62 -21.12 -4.11
CA GLY A 344 1.50 -20.18 -4.00
C GLY A 344 0.81 -19.87 -5.34
N ILE A 345 1.29 -20.39 -6.47
CA ILE A 345 0.76 -19.98 -7.79
C ILE A 345 -0.68 -20.43 -8.03
N LEU A 346 -1.06 -21.62 -7.55
CA LEU A 346 -2.43 -22.13 -7.68
C LEU A 346 -3.43 -21.28 -6.89
N PRO A 347 -3.27 -21.05 -5.57
CA PRO A 347 -4.20 -20.18 -4.83
C PRO A 347 -4.19 -18.74 -5.37
N PHE A 348 -3.03 -18.24 -5.80
CA PHE A 348 -2.93 -16.93 -6.46
C PHE A 348 -3.75 -16.87 -7.76
N SER A 349 -3.69 -17.91 -8.60
CA SER A 349 -4.46 -17.99 -9.86
C SER A 349 -5.96 -18.08 -9.62
N ILE A 350 -6.38 -18.84 -8.60
CA ILE A 350 -7.79 -18.93 -8.19
C ILE A 350 -8.29 -17.56 -7.75
N MET A 351 -7.56 -16.89 -6.86
CA MET A 351 -7.92 -15.57 -6.35
C MET A 351 -7.94 -14.51 -7.45
N THR A 352 -6.94 -14.51 -8.34
CA THR A 352 -6.87 -13.61 -9.51
C THR A 352 -8.07 -13.84 -10.43
N TYR A 353 -8.45 -15.08 -10.68
CA TYR A 353 -9.60 -15.38 -11.52
C TYR A 353 -10.92 -15.00 -10.85
N SER A 354 -11.12 -15.28 -9.56
CA SER A 354 -12.26 -14.77 -8.79
C SER A 354 -12.35 -13.25 -8.83
N TRP A 355 -11.21 -12.55 -8.68
CA TRP A 355 -11.10 -11.11 -8.83
C TRP A 355 -11.58 -10.67 -10.20
N LEU A 356 -11.00 -11.20 -11.29
CA LEU A 356 -11.41 -10.94 -12.68
C LEU A 356 -12.88 -11.27 -12.98
N ARG A 357 -13.50 -12.20 -12.27
CA ARG A 357 -14.93 -12.55 -12.42
C ARG A 357 -15.87 -11.59 -11.71
N GLY A 358 -15.38 -10.54 -11.06
CA GLY A 358 -16.23 -9.60 -10.33
C GLY A 358 -16.76 -10.19 -9.01
N GLU A 359 -16.12 -11.24 -8.46
CA GLU A 359 -16.58 -11.83 -7.19
C GLU A 359 -16.41 -10.83 -6.03
N PRO A 360 -17.42 -10.65 -5.16
CA PRO A 360 -17.32 -9.78 -4.00
C PRO A 360 -16.11 -10.10 -3.11
N ILE A 361 -15.47 -9.07 -2.55
CA ILE A 361 -14.25 -9.23 -1.72
C ILE A 361 -14.50 -10.17 -0.53
N ASN A 362 -15.66 -10.06 0.13
CA ASN A 362 -16.03 -10.97 1.20
C ASN A 362 -16.10 -12.44 0.77
N VAL A 363 -16.55 -12.75 -0.45
CA VAL A 363 -16.58 -14.11 -0.99
C VAL A 363 -15.16 -14.62 -1.23
N ILE A 364 -14.29 -13.79 -1.80
CA ILE A 364 -12.88 -14.13 -2.02
C ILE A 364 -12.19 -14.43 -0.68
N ILE A 365 -12.43 -13.58 0.33
CA ILE A 365 -11.91 -13.73 1.68
C ILE A 365 -12.45 -15.01 2.34
N SER A 366 -13.76 -15.23 2.33
CA SER A 366 -14.36 -16.44 2.92
C SER A 366 -13.86 -17.72 2.27
N ASN A 367 -13.68 -17.74 0.94
CA ASN A 367 -13.08 -18.87 0.24
C ASN A 367 -11.62 -19.06 0.64
N GLY A 368 -10.82 -17.99 0.70
CA GLY A 368 -9.43 -18.06 1.12
C GLY A 368 -9.26 -18.58 2.55
N ILE A 369 -10.14 -18.16 3.48
CA ILE A 369 -10.19 -18.69 4.86
C ILE A 369 -10.54 -20.18 4.86
N ARG A 370 -11.62 -20.56 4.15
CA ARG A 370 -12.13 -21.94 4.12
C ARG A 370 -11.08 -22.97 3.67
N PHE A 371 -10.21 -22.60 2.74
CA PHE A 371 -9.19 -23.50 2.20
C PHE A 371 -7.80 -23.28 2.80
N SER A 372 -7.66 -22.37 3.77
CA SER A 372 -6.40 -22.11 4.45
C SER A 372 -6.02 -23.23 5.41
N LYS A 373 -4.76 -23.66 5.34
CA LYS A 373 -4.18 -24.66 6.27
C LYS A 373 -3.16 -24.07 7.22
N LYS A 374 -2.57 -22.93 6.87
CA LYS A 374 -1.49 -22.27 7.60
C LYS A 374 -1.75 -20.78 7.70
N VAL A 375 -1.26 -20.17 8.76
CA VAL A 375 -1.23 -18.73 8.95
C VAL A 375 0.14 -18.32 9.50
N CYS A 376 0.62 -17.13 9.13
CA CYS A 376 1.86 -16.60 9.64
C CYS A 376 1.57 -15.63 10.78
N GLU A 377 2.04 -15.96 11.98
CA GLU A 377 2.07 -15.01 13.09
C GLU A 377 3.31 -14.11 12.91
N PRO A 378 3.18 -12.77 13.00
CA PRO A 378 4.28 -11.85 12.75
C PRO A 378 5.22 -11.67 13.95
N SER A 379 4.81 -12.03 15.16
CA SER A 379 5.61 -11.84 16.38
C SER A 379 5.35 -12.96 17.41
N PRO A 380 6.29 -13.90 17.61
CA PRO A 380 7.47 -14.13 16.78
C PRO A 380 7.08 -14.54 15.34
N TYR A 381 7.91 -14.25 14.35
CA TYR A 381 7.64 -14.64 12.96
C TYR A 381 7.64 -16.17 12.83
N ARG A 382 6.46 -16.78 12.69
CA ARG A 382 6.32 -18.24 12.54
C ARG A 382 5.08 -18.63 11.75
N TRP A 383 5.19 -19.74 11.02
CA TRP A 383 4.07 -20.37 10.35
C TRP A 383 3.46 -21.43 11.26
N VAL A 384 2.18 -21.29 11.59
CA VAL A 384 1.41 -22.20 12.44
C VAL A 384 0.22 -22.80 11.68
N ASP A 385 -0.37 -23.86 12.22
CA ASP A 385 -1.63 -24.39 11.70
C ASP A 385 -2.74 -23.35 11.86
N PHE A 386 -3.52 -23.18 10.80
CA PHE A 386 -4.65 -22.27 10.82
C PHE A 386 -5.78 -22.85 11.68
N ASP A 387 -6.31 -22.03 12.57
CA ASP A 387 -7.45 -22.36 13.43
C ASP A 387 -8.57 -21.36 13.14
N GLY A 388 -9.63 -21.83 12.48
CA GLY A 388 -10.78 -20.99 12.11
C GLY A 388 -11.65 -20.57 13.30
N SER A 389 -11.46 -21.14 14.48
CA SER A 389 -12.12 -20.71 15.72
C SER A 389 -11.36 -19.58 16.44
N ASN A 390 -10.08 -19.39 16.11
CA ASN A 390 -9.24 -18.35 16.67
C ASN A 390 -9.40 -17.04 15.87
N SER A 391 -10.01 -16.03 16.50
CA SER A 391 -10.26 -14.72 15.87
C SER A 391 -8.98 -14.00 15.42
N TYR A 392 -7.86 -14.22 16.11
CA TYR A 392 -6.56 -13.69 15.71
C TYR A 392 -6.08 -14.33 14.40
N HIS A 393 -6.15 -15.66 14.29
CA HIS A 393 -5.81 -16.39 13.07
C HIS A 393 -6.69 -15.96 11.89
N VAL A 394 -8.01 -15.86 12.11
CA VAL A 394 -8.97 -15.43 11.09
C VAL A 394 -8.64 -14.01 10.62
N ASN A 395 -8.39 -13.07 11.54
CA ASN A 395 -8.05 -11.70 11.20
C ASN A 395 -6.72 -11.60 10.42
N LEU A 396 -5.69 -12.35 10.82
CA LEU A 396 -4.43 -12.44 10.08
C LEU A 396 -4.66 -12.94 8.65
N LYS A 397 -5.51 -13.96 8.48
CA LYS A 397 -5.82 -14.50 7.15
C LYS A 397 -6.60 -13.52 6.28
N ILE A 398 -7.55 -12.77 6.87
CA ILE A 398 -8.27 -11.70 6.18
C ILE A 398 -7.27 -10.66 5.65
N LEU A 399 -6.36 -10.17 6.50
CA LEU A 399 -5.35 -9.19 6.13
C LEU A 399 -4.38 -9.72 5.07
N GLU A 400 -4.00 -11.00 5.13
CA GLU A 400 -3.16 -11.66 4.13
C GLU A 400 -3.83 -11.68 2.75
N ILE A 401 -5.12 -12.05 2.68
CA ILE A 401 -5.88 -12.10 1.43
C ILE A 401 -6.06 -10.69 0.85
N ILE A 402 -6.46 -9.72 1.68
CA ILE A 402 -6.55 -8.32 1.28
C ILE A 402 -5.22 -7.83 0.72
N ASN A 403 -4.12 -8.07 1.45
CA ASN A 403 -2.79 -7.66 1.00
C ASN A 403 -2.42 -8.30 -0.34
N SER A 404 -2.78 -9.57 -0.56
CA SER A 404 -2.50 -10.22 -1.83
C SER A 404 -3.32 -9.63 -2.99
N ILE A 405 -4.56 -9.20 -2.75
CA ILE A 405 -5.34 -8.46 -3.74
C ILE A 405 -4.70 -7.08 -4.02
N GLU A 406 -4.45 -6.29 -2.98
CA GLU A 406 -3.98 -4.89 -3.10
C GLU A 406 -2.52 -4.78 -3.55
N THR A 407 -1.67 -5.77 -3.27
CA THR A 407 -0.22 -5.71 -3.58
C THR A 407 0.18 -6.69 -4.66
N ASP A 408 -0.26 -7.95 -4.58
CA ASP A 408 0.22 -8.97 -5.53
C ASP A 408 -0.58 -8.94 -6.83
N ILE A 409 -1.90 -8.78 -6.76
CA ILE A 409 -2.79 -8.78 -7.95
C ILE A 409 -2.82 -7.39 -8.60
N THR A 410 -3.32 -6.38 -7.89
CA THR A 410 -3.60 -5.06 -8.46
C THR A 410 -2.36 -4.20 -8.70
N PHE A 411 -1.20 -4.58 -8.14
CA PHE A 411 0.05 -3.84 -8.36
C PHE A 411 1.13 -4.69 -9.04
N LYS A 412 1.64 -5.75 -8.40
CA LYS A 412 2.76 -6.53 -8.98
C LYS A 412 2.35 -7.26 -10.28
N LEU A 413 1.21 -7.95 -10.26
CA LEU A 413 0.72 -8.68 -11.43
C LEU A 413 0.24 -7.72 -12.51
N GLU A 414 -0.52 -6.67 -12.15
CA GLU A 414 -0.90 -5.62 -13.10
C GLU A 414 0.33 -5.09 -13.86
N SER A 415 1.38 -4.65 -13.16
CA SER A 415 2.56 -4.10 -13.80
C SER A 415 3.29 -5.12 -14.67
N ALA A 416 3.36 -6.39 -14.22
CA ALA A 416 3.96 -7.47 -15.00
C ALA A 416 3.16 -7.79 -16.28
N LEU A 417 1.83 -7.76 -16.19
CA LEU A 417 0.92 -7.97 -17.31
C LEU A 417 0.98 -6.81 -18.30
N ALA A 418 1.03 -5.56 -17.81
CA ALA A 418 1.14 -4.36 -18.62
C ALA A 418 2.44 -4.38 -19.44
N HIS A 419 3.57 -4.60 -18.77
CA HIS A 419 4.87 -4.74 -19.42
C HIS A 419 4.86 -5.87 -20.46
N TYR A 420 4.37 -7.06 -20.10
CA TYR A 420 4.33 -8.19 -21.03
C TYR A 420 3.43 -7.92 -22.24
N TYR A 421 2.27 -7.28 -22.04
CA TYR A 421 1.38 -6.88 -23.13
C TYR A 421 2.04 -5.86 -24.07
N GLN A 422 2.76 -4.86 -23.53
CA GLN A 422 3.52 -3.89 -24.34
C GLN A 422 4.59 -4.58 -25.19
N LEU A 423 5.32 -5.56 -24.64
CA LEU A 423 6.27 -6.38 -25.40
C LEU A 423 5.58 -7.15 -26.53
N CYS A 424 4.44 -7.78 -26.26
CA CYS A 424 3.65 -8.46 -27.30
C CYS A 424 3.17 -7.50 -28.39
N LYS A 425 2.70 -6.31 -28.03
CA LYS A 425 2.28 -5.26 -28.97
C LYS A 425 3.44 -4.75 -29.82
N SER A 426 4.62 -4.54 -29.22
CA SER A 426 5.82 -4.12 -29.93
C SER A 426 6.30 -5.19 -30.93
N LEU A 427 6.26 -6.46 -30.55
CA LEU A 427 6.77 -7.57 -31.37
C LEU A 427 5.82 -8.04 -32.47
N HIS A 428 4.51 -8.06 -32.20
CA HIS A 428 3.51 -8.67 -33.11
C HIS A 428 2.53 -7.67 -33.71
N GLY A 429 2.54 -6.41 -33.25
CA GLY A 429 1.56 -5.40 -33.61
C GLY A 429 0.29 -5.44 -32.74
N GLU A 430 -0.54 -4.41 -32.87
CA GLU A 430 -1.73 -4.21 -32.04
C GLU A 430 -2.75 -5.35 -32.17
N ASP A 431 -3.07 -5.75 -33.41
CA ASP A 431 -4.09 -6.77 -33.71
C ASP A 431 -3.70 -8.19 -33.27
N ALA A 432 -2.40 -8.46 -33.09
CA ALA A 432 -1.88 -9.78 -32.69
C ALA A 432 -1.33 -9.81 -31.25
N SER A 433 -1.51 -8.72 -30.49
CA SER A 433 -1.05 -8.61 -29.09
C SER A 433 -1.92 -9.34 -28.07
N GLY A 434 -3.11 -9.81 -28.50
CA GLY A 434 -4.06 -10.55 -27.67
C GLY A 434 -4.76 -9.69 -26.63
N ILE A 435 -5.21 -10.33 -25.55
CA ILE A 435 -5.95 -9.68 -24.47
C ILE A 435 -4.98 -8.95 -23.54
N ASN A 436 -5.16 -7.63 -23.40
CA ASN A 436 -4.51 -6.88 -22.33
C ASN A 436 -5.18 -7.17 -20.98
N LEU A 437 -4.68 -8.21 -20.30
CA LEU A 437 -5.23 -8.63 -19.00
C LEU A 437 -5.01 -7.59 -17.89
N SER A 438 -4.00 -6.71 -17.99
CA SER A 438 -3.67 -5.75 -16.92
C SER A 438 -4.83 -4.80 -16.65
N LYS A 439 -5.51 -4.33 -17.71
CA LYS A 439 -6.72 -3.50 -17.60
C LYS A 439 -7.79 -4.14 -16.71
N PHE A 440 -8.07 -5.41 -16.91
CA PHE A 440 -9.13 -6.10 -16.16
C PHE A 440 -8.72 -6.43 -14.73
N VAL A 441 -7.43 -6.62 -14.49
CA VAL A 441 -6.88 -6.81 -13.14
C VAL A 441 -7.02 -5.52 -12.32
N ASP A 442 -6.76 -4.36 -12.92
CA ASP A 442 -6.92 -3.06 -12.26
C ASP A 442 -8.38 -2.81 -11.82
N TYR A 443 -9.35 -3.02 -12.73
CA TYR A 443 -10.78 -2.89 -12.41
C TYR A 443 -11.37 -4.04 -11.60
N GLY A 444 -10.66 -5.17 -11.50
CA GLY A 444 -11.16 -6.38 -10.85
C GLY A 444 -12.44 -6.95 -11.45
N THR A 445 -12.61 -6.85 -12.76
CA THR A 445 -13.74 -7.44 -13.48
C THR A 445 -13.46 -7.49 -14.98
N ILE A 446 -13.93 -8.53 -15.66
CA ILE A 446 -13.96 -8.65 -17.13
C ILE A 446 -15.27 -8.12 -17.74
N ASN A 447 -16.19 -7.63 -16.92
CA ASN A 447 -17.46 -7.08 -17.40
C ASN A 447 -17.28 -5.61 -17.80
N ALA A 448 -17.31 -5.34 -19.11
CA ALA A 448 -17.14 -3.99 -19.68
C ALA A 448 -18.10 -2.96 -19.08
N LYS A 449 -19.35 -3.36 -18.76
CA LYS A 449 -20.33 -2.46 -18.13
C LYS A 449 -19.95 -2.10 -16.69
N GLU A 450 -19.37 -3.04 -15.93
CA GLU A 450 -18.87 -2.73 -14.58
C GLU A 450 -17.63 -1.83 -14.66
N MET A 451 -16.74 -2.06 -15.63
CA MET A 451 -15.56 -1.21 -15.85
C MET A 451 -15.99 0.23 -16.20
N SER A 452 -16.94 0.40 -17.11
CA SER A 452 -17.40 1.74 -17.52
C SER A 452 -18.09 2.52 -16.39
N LEU A 453 -18.75 1.81 -15.46
CA LEU A 453 -19.26 2.43 -14.23
C LEU A 453 -18.13 2.85 -13.27
N GLN A 454 -17.06 2.05 -13.19
CA GLN A 454 -15.88 2.40 -12.38
C GLN A 454 -15.10 3.58 -12.96
N GLU A 455 -14.99 3.67 -14.28
CA GLU A 455 -14.41 4.82 -15.00
C GLU A 455 -15.16 6.12 -14.68
N TYR A 456 -16.47 6.04 -14.46
CA TYR A 456 -17.28 7.18 -14.01
C TYR A 456 -17.04 7.56 -12.54
N GLY A 457 -16.45 6.66 -11.74
CA GLY A 457 -16.05 6.90 -10.36
C GLY A 457 -16.74 6.02 -9.30
N PHE A 458 -17.65 5.11 -9.69
CA PHE A 458 -18.19 4.14 -8.75
C PHE A 458 -17.10 3.16 -8.31
N SER A 459 -17.12 2.72 -7.06
CA SER A 459 -16.31 1.58 -6.65
C SER A 459 -16.79 0.31 -7.36
N ARG A 460 -15.90 -0.68 -7.47
CA ARG A 460 -16.23 -2.02 -7.96
C ARG A 460 -17.49 -2.61 -7.31
N ALA A 461 -17.59 -2.44 -5.99
CA ALA A 461 -18.72 -2.93 -5.21
C ALA A 461 -20.04 -2.23 -5.58
N ALA A 462 -20.01 -0.90 -5.67
CA ALA A 462 -21.17 -0.11 -6.07
C ALA A 462 -21.57 -0.37 -7.54
N ALA A 463 -20.60 -0.47 -8.44
CA ALA A 463 -20.83 -0.79 -9.85
C ALA A 463 -21.51 -2.16 -10.01
N SER A 464 -21.03 -3.18 -9.30
CA SER A 464 -21.64 -4.52 -9.34
C SER A 464 -23.06 -4.52 -8.73
N GLU A 465 -23.27 -3.81 -7.62
CA GLU A 465 -24.60 -3.67 -7.03
C GLU A 465 -25.58 -2.95 -7.97
N LEU A 466 -25.13 -1.86 -8.60
CA LEU A 466 -25.90 -1.08 -9.56
C LEU A 466 -26.36 -1.95 -10.73
N LEU A 467 -25.49 -2.77 -11.31
CA LEU A 467 -25.85 -3.68 -12.40
C LEU A 467 -26.74 -4.84 -11.95
N LYS A 468 -26.55 -5.38 -10.75
CA LYS A 468 -27.30 -6.56 -10.28
C LYS A 468 -28.71 -6.21 -9.82
N LYS A 469 -28.88 -5.08 -9.14
CA LYS A 469 -30.16 -4.72 -8.47
C LYS A 469 -30.87 -3.53 -9.11
N TYR A 470 -30.13 -2.63 -9.75
CA TYR A 470 -30.63 -1.31 -10.14
C TYR A 470 -30.37 -1.00 -11.63
N ARG A 471 -30.22 -2.05 -12.45
CA ARG A 471 -29.87 -1.97 -13.88
C ARG A 471 -30.77 -1.03 -14.69
N VAL A 472 -32.04 -0.91 -14.28
CA VAL A 472 -33.07 -0.07 -14.92
C VAL A 472 -32.73 1.42 -14.89
N PHE A 473 -31.86 1.87 -13.98
CA PHE A 473 -31.45 3.26 -13.85
C PHE A 473 -30.20 3.60 -14.68
N VAL A 474 -29.65 2.64 -15.42
CA VAL A 474 -28.41 2.82 -16.17
C VAL A 474 -28.64 2.49 -17.64
N GLU A 475 -28.05 3.27 -18.53
CA GLU A 475 -28.05 3.02 -19.97
C GLU A 475 -26.62 2.94 -20.47
N PHE A 476 -26.39 1.98 -21.37
CA PHE A 476 -25.11 1.77 -22.02
C PHE A 476 -25.29 1.91 -23.53
N ASP A 477 -24.22 2.29 -24.23
CA ASP A 477 -24.17 2.29 -25.68
C ASP A 477 -23.92 0.88 -26.26
N SER A 478 -23.71 0.79 -27.57
CA SER A 478 -23.46 -0.48 -28.26
C SER A 478 -22.11 -1.12 -27.93
N ASN A 479 -21.18 -0.37 -27.35
CA ASN A 479 -19.84 -0.82 -26.95
C ASN A 479 -19.75 -1.07 -25.44
N ASP A 480 -20.89 -1.16 -24.75
CA ASP A 480 -20.98 -1.28 -23.29
C ASP A 480 -20.40 -0.08 -22.50
N GLY A 481 -20.22 1.06 -23.16
CA GLY A 481 -19.86 2.33 -22.54
C GLY A 481 -21.07 2.96 -21.84
N LEU A 482 -20.85 3.51 -20.64
CA LEU A 482 -21.88 4.18 -19.86
C LEU A 482 -22.38 5.42 -20.59
N LYS A 483 -23.68 5.45 -20.91
CA LYS A 483 -24.32 6.54 -21.64
C LYS A 483 -25.10 7.48 -20.73
N ARG A 484 -25.84 6.94 -19.76
CA ARG A 484 -26.71 7.72 -18.86
C ARG A 484 -26.97 6.98 -17.55
N ILE A 485 -27.05 7.73 -16.46
CA ILE A 485 -27.56 7.26 -15.16
C ILE A 485 -28.72 8.14 -14.72
N ASN A 486 -29.86 7.54 -14.38
CA ASN A 486 -30.98 8.22 -13.73
C ASN A 486 -30.72 8.30 -12.21
N VAL A 487 -29.93 9.28 -11.81
CA VAL A 487 -29.50 9.46 -10.41
C VAL A 487 -30.65 9.70 -9.46
N LYS A 488 -31.61 10.57 -9.84
CA LYS A 488 -32.77 10.86 -9.00
C LYS A 488 -33.63 9.61 -8.77
N GLY A 489 -33.86 8.82 -9.81
CA GLY A 489 -34.58 7.54 -9.69
C GLY A 489 -33.84 6.53 -8.81
N LEU A 490 -32.51 6.48 -8.96
CA LEU A 490 -31.64 5.61 -8.19
C LEU A 490 -31.62 5.99 -6.70
N LEU A 491 -31.41 7.26 -6.37
CA LEU A 491 -31.42 7.76 -4.98
C LEU A 491 -32.74 7.47 -4.24
N ASN A 492 -33.86 7.53 -4.96
CA ASN A 492 -35.17 7.21 -4.39
C ASN A 492 -35.40 5.70 -4.20
N SER A 493 -34.61 4.85 -4.86
CA SER A 493 -34.78 3.39 -4.86
C SER A 493 -33.78 2.66 -3.98
N VAL A 494 -32.62 3.26 -3.70
CA VAL A 494 -31.58 2.65 -2.87
C VAL A 494 -31.90 2.83 -1.38
N GLY A 495 -31.75 1.76 -0.60
CA GLY A 495 -31.96 1.78 0.85
C GLY A 495 -31.07 2.79 1.58
N SER A 496 -31.58 3.36 2.67
CA SER A 496 -30.83 4.31 3.51
C SER A 496 -29.58 3.66 4.10
N GLY A 497 -28.40 4.25 3.83
CA GLY A 497 -27.13 3.88 4.46
C GLY A 497 -26.26 2.85 3.72
N GLY A 498 -26.66 2.37 2.54
CA GLY A 498 -25.85 1.47 1.72
C GLY A 498 -24.66 2.17 1.03
N LEU A 499 -23.62 1.40 0.67
CA LEU A 499 -22.43 1.91 -0.05
C LEU A 499 -22.81 2.69 -1.30
N LEU A 500 -23.69 2.12 -2.13
CA LEU A 500 -24.11 2.74 -3.39
C LEU A 500 -24.73 4.12 -3.16
N LYS A 501 -25.57 4.30 -2.13
CA LYS A 501 -26.16 5.61 -1.81
C LYS A 501 -25.10 6.63 -1.42
N LYS A 502 -24.18 6.25 -0.53
CA LYS A 502 -23.06 7.12 -0.10
C LYS A 502 -22.19 7.54 -1.29
N GLU A 503 -21.89 6.61 -2.20
CA GLU A 503 -21.09 6.91 -3.38
C GLU A 503 -21.82 7.82 -4.37
N ILE A 504 -23.12 7.64 -4.58
CA ILE A 504 -23.91 8.56 -5.41
C ILE A 504 -23.88 9.99 -4.82
N GLU A 505 -24.11 10.11 -3.51
CA GLU A 505 -24.07 11.40 -2.81
C GLU A 505 -22.69 12.06 -2.91
N TRP A 506 -21.60 11.27 -2.88
CA TRP A 506 -20.22 11.75 -3.01
C TRP A 506 -19.81 12.14 -4.41
N LEU A 507 -20.25 11.40 -5.42
CA LEU A 507 -19.98 11.71 -6.82
C LEU A 507 -20.72 13.00 -7.27
N ASN A 508 -21.61 13.53 -6.42
CA ASN A 508 -22.30 14.81 -6.58
C ASN A 508 -23.00 14.92 -7.96
N ILE A 509 -23.60 13.80 -8.39
CA ILE A 509 -24.24 13.63 -9.70
C ILE A 509 -25.67 14.17 -9.70
#